data_AF-A0A822D7X6-F1
#
_entry.id   AF-A0A822D7X6-F1
#
_cell.length_a   1.000
_cell.length_b   1.000
_cell.length_c   1.000
_cell.angle_alpha   90.00
_cell.angle_beta   90.00
_cell.angle_gamma   90.00
#
_symmetry.space_group_name_H-M   'P 1'
#
loop_
_entity.id
_entity.type
_entity.pdbx_description
1 polymer ?
#
loop_
_entity_poly.entity_id
_entity_poly.type
_entity_poly.pdbx_seq_one_letter_code
_entity_poly.pdbx_strand_id
1 'polypeptide(L)'
;VIRKVDKNRVLLDSDEPVSQLHKCAFEFKSGPSSSSSNLLYLCLAGDRIVGIAGKPCPNERFRVDINDSACWTIISTDKAEYTWFEARGPVSHPITPVPV
;
A
#
# COMPACT_ATOMS: atom_id res chain seq x y z
N VAL A 1 4.62 4.05 -7.80
CA VAL A 1 4.05 3.11 -8.80
C VAL A 1 3.76 1.80 -8.08
N ILE A 2 2.52 1.31 -8.13
CA ILE A 2 2.19 0.00 -7.56
C ILE A 2 2.69 -1.09 -8.50
N ARG A 3 3.33 -2.13 -7.96
CA ARG A 3 3.87 -3.25 -8.73
C ARG A 3 3.45 -4.57 -8.12
N LYS A 4 3.14 -5.56 -8.97
CA LYS A 4 2.84 -6.93 -8.54
C LYS A 4 4.08 -7.57 -7.93
N VAL A 5 3.89 -8.32 -6.84
CA VAL A 5 4.96 -9.08 -6.18
C VAL A 5 4.63 -10.56 -6.20
N ASP A 6 5.59 -11.37 -6.61
CA ASP A 6 5.57 -12.83 -6.48
C ASP A 6 6.74 -13.26 -5.59
N LYS A 7 6.43 -13.94 -4.48
CA LYS A 7 7.36 -14.21 -3.37
C LYS A 7 7.93 -12.87 -2.85
N ASN A 8 9.20 -12.56 -3.13
CA ASN A 8 9.87 -11.31 -2.78
C ASN A 8 10.44 -10.61 -4.04
N ARG A 9 9.81 -10.84 -5.20
CA ARG A 9 10.22 -10.28 -6.48
C ARG A 9 9.14 -9.40 -7.07
N VAL A 10 9.53 -8.20 -7.46
CA VAL A 10 8.70 -7.27 -8.20
C VAL A 10 8.67 -7.68 -9.67
N LEU A 11 7.48 -7.65 -10.28
CA LEU A 11 7.27 -7.85 -11.72
C LEU A 11 7.10 -6.49 -12.39
N LEU A 12 8.04 -6.10 -13.24
CA LEU A 12 8.08 -4.77 -13.88
C LEU A 12 7.16 -4.64 -15.10
N ASP A 13 6.79 -5.76 -15.70
CA ASP A 13 6.02 -5.92 -16.94
C ASP A 13 4.57 -6.39 -16.70
N SER A 14 4.13 -6.41 -15.44
CA SER A 14 2.76 -6.80 -15.09
C SER A 14 1.77 -5.65 -15.30
N ASP A 15 0.81 -5.85 -16.21
CA ASP A 15 -0.31 -4.94 -16.46
C ASP A 15 -1.64 -5.42 -15.85
N GLU A 16 -1.63 -6.49 -15.06
CA GLU A 16 -2.83 -7.01 -14.40
C GLU A 16 -3.40 -6.01 -13.38
N PRO A 17 -4.74 -5.93 -13.25
CA PRO A 17 -5.36 -5.13 -12.21
C PRO A 17 -5.00 -5.64 -10.81
N VAL A 18 -4.93 -4.73 -9.85
CA VAL A 18 -4.69 -5.06 -8.45
C VAL A 18 -6.01 -5.49 -7.81
N SER A 19 -6.01 -6.64 -7.14
CA SER A 19 -7.17 -7.20 -6.45
C SER A 19 -6.97 -7.20 -4.93
N GLN A 20 -8.06 -7.45 -4.21
CA GLN A 20 -8.04 -7.61 -2.75
C GLN A 20 -7.03 -8.68 -2.31
N LEU A 21 -6.32 -8.40 -1.23
CA LEU A 21 -5.34 -9.29 -0.59
C LEU A 21 -4.14 -9.67 -1.48
N HIS A 22 -3.93 -9.00 -2.61
CA HIS A 22 -2.72 -9.19 -3.40
C HIS A 22 -1.48 -8.65 -2.66
N LYS A 23 -0.35 -9.34 -2.90
CA LYS A 23 0.97 -8.81 -2.54
C LYS A 23 1.45 -7.84 -3.60
N CYS A 24 1.88 -6.67 -3.17
CA CYS A 24 2.40 -5.61 -4.03
C CYS A 24 3.60 -4.90 -3.39
N ALA A 25 4.33 -4.14 -4.20
CA ALA A 25 5.35 -3.20 -3.76
C ALA A 25 5.04 -1.79 -4.27
N PHE A 26 5.51 -0.77 -3.56
CA PHE A 26 5.36 0.62 -3.96
C PHE A 26 6.71 1.20 -4.35
N GLU A 27 6.93 1.38 -5.65
CA GLU A 27 8.13 2.01 -6.21
C GLU A 27 8.00 3.55 -6.15
N PHE A 28 9.03 4.24 -5.67
CA PHE A 28 9.10 5.70 -5.76
C PHE A 28 9.33 6.13 -7.21
N LYS A 29 8.48 7.02 -7.72
CA LYS A 29 8.64 7.55 -9.08
C LYS A 29 9.89 8.45 -9.12
N SER A 30 10.94 8.04 -9.81
CA SER A 30 12.11 8.89 -10.01
C SER A 30 11.74 10.06 -10.95
N GLY A 31 12.22 11.27 -10.63
CA GLY A 31 12.02 12.44 -11.48
C GLY A 31 12.85 12.35 -12.77
N PRO A 32 12.54 13.16 -13.80
CA PRO A 32 13.32 13.18 -15.05
C PRO A 32 14.77 13.65 -14.89
N SER A 33 15.14 14.23 -13.73
CA SER A 33 16.48 14.76 -13.43
C SER A 33 17.36 13.82 -12.59
N SER A 34 16.84 12.69 -12.10
CA SER A 34 17.64 11.73 -11.35
C SER A 34 18.29 10.73 -12.31
N SER A 35 19.54 11.00 -12.66
CA SER A 35 20.43 10.14 -13.45
C SER A 35 20.84 8.83 -12.74
N SER A 36 20.37 8.60 -11.51
CA SER A 36 20.53 7.35 -10.78
C SER A 36 19.30 6.47 -11.02
N SER A 37 19.47 5.39 -11.79
CA SER A 37 18.47 4.37 -12.10
C SER A 37 18.14 3.45 -10.91
N ASN A 38 18.10 4.02 -9.70
CA ASN A 38 17.88 3.25 -8.49
C ASN A 38 16.37 3.11 -8.29
N LEU A 39 15.87 1.89 -8.51
CA LEU A 39 14.50 1.51 -8.19
C LEU A 39 14.36 1.46 -6.68
N LEU A 40 13.83 2.54 -6.09
CA LEU A 40 13.57 2.64 -4.67
C LEU A 40 12.15 2.16 -4.36
N TYR A 41 12.00 1.36 -3.31
CA TYR A 41 10.72 0.81 -2.86
C TYR A 41 10.42 1.24 -1.43
N LEU A 42 9.13 1.46 -1.15
CA LEU A 42 8.59 1.71 0.18
C LEU A 42 8.79 0.46 1.05
N CYS A 43 9.51 0.60 2.15
CA CYS A 43 9.87 -0.48 3.05
C CYS A 43 9.60 -0.10 4.50
N LEU A 44 9.15 -1.06 5.30
CA LEU A 44 9.06 -0.94 6.76
C LEU A 44 10.39 -1.35 7.41
N ALA A 45 11.01 -0.43 8.16
CA ALA A 45 12.22 -0.68 8.94
C ALA A 45 11.94 -0.36 10.41
N GLY A 46 11.66 -1.41 11.20
CA GLY A 46 11.16 -1.24 12.56
C GLY A 46 9.77 -0.60 12.55
N ASP A 47 9.64 0.58 13.13
CA ASP A 47 8.42 1.41 13.14
C ASP A 47 8.43 2.52 12.07
N ARG A 48 9.48 2.58 11.23
CA ARG A 48 9.67 3.65 10.26
C ARG A 48 9.42 3.19 8.83
N ILE A 49 8.85 4.10 8.04
CA ILE A 49 8.73 3.95 6.60
C ILE A 49 9.96 4.59 5.93
N VAL A 50 10.66 3.81 5.12
CA VAL A 50 11.90 4.21 4.44
C VAL A 50 11.87 3.81 2.97
N GLY A 51 12.77 4.40 2.17
CA GLY A 51 13.04 3.96 0.81
C GLY A 51 14.27 3.06 0.76
N ILE A 52 14.16 1.86 0.19
CA ILE A 52 15.27 0.93 0.01
C ILE A 52 15.41 0.58 -1.48
N ALA A 53 16.64 0.51 -1.97
CA ALA A 53 16.92 0.07 -3.33
C ALA A 53 16.60 -1.42 -3.51
N GLY A 54 15.87 -1.76 -4.57
CA GLY A 54 15.74 -3.14 -5.02
C GLY A 54 17.01 -3.63 -5.71
N LYS A 55 17.20 -4.95 -5.77
CA LYS A 55 18.31 -5.60 -6.46
C LYS A 55 17.84 -6.17 -7.80
N PRO A 56 18.32 -5.66 -8.95
CA PRO A 56 17.99 -6.24 -10.26
C PRO A 56 18.41 -7.72 -10.34
N CYS A 57 17.56 -8.56 -10.92
CA CYS A 57 17.86 -9.97 -11.12
C CYS A 57 18.73 -10.17 -12.39
N PRO A 58 19.96 -10.73 -12.32
CA PRO A 58 20.86 -10.81 -13.48
C PRO A 58 20.30 -11.55 -14.69
N ASN A 59 19.48 -12.58 -14.45
CA ASN A 59 18.93 -13.47 -15.48
C ASN A 59 17.48 -13.10 -15.88
N GLU A 60 16.85 -12.15 -15.18
CA GLU A 60 15.43 -11.84 -15.32
C GLU A 60 15.25 -10.32 -15.42
N ARG A 61 15.31 -9.79 -16.65
CA ARG A 61 15.31 -8.33 -16.92
C ARG A 61 14.10 -7.58 -16.35
N PHE A 62 12.96 -8.25 -16.23
CA PHE A 62 11.71 -7.67 -15.72
C PHE A 62 11.45 -7.99 -14.25
N ARG A 63 12.45 -8.49 -13.52
CA ARG A 63 12.34 -8.78 -12.10
C ARG A 63 13.38 -8.05 -11.26
N VAL A 64 12.93 -7.67 -10.07
CA VAL A 64 13.75 -7.02 -9.05
C VAL A 64 13.50 -7.71 -7.72
N ASP A 65 14.55 -8.25 -7.11
CA ASP A 65 14.49 -8.78 -5.75
C ASP A 65 14.36 -7.61 -4.77
N ILE A 66 13.40 -7.70 -3.85
CA ILE A 66 13.17 -6.69 -2.82
C ILE A 66 13.21 -7.32 -1.42
N ASN A 67 13.35 -6.49 -0.39
CA ASN A 67 13.22 -6.93 0.99
C ASN A 67 11.78 -7.35 1.30
N ASP A 68 11.60 -8.36 2.14
CA ASP A 68 10.29 -8.85 2.59
C ASP A 68 9.44 -7.73 3.22
N SER A 69 10.06 -6.80 3.94
CA SER A 69 9.40 -5.63 4.53
C SER A 69 9.01 -4.55 3.52
N ALA A 70 9.35 -4.72 2.24
CA ALA A 70 8.84 -3.93 1.13
C ALA A 70 7.68 -4.62 0.38
N CYS A 71 7.27 -5.82 0.83
CA CYS A 71 6.11 -6.53 0.33
C CYS A 71 4.88 -6.20 1.18
N TRP A 72 3.88 -5.56 0.56
CA TRP A 72 2.67 -5.09 1.20
C TRP A 72 1.46 -5.91 0.74
N THR A 73 0.51 -6.16 1.64
CA THR A 73 -0.80 -6.71 1.26
C THR A 73 -1.79 -5.57 1.18
N ILE A 74 -2.48 -5.44 0.04
CA ILE A 74 -3.47 -4.38 -0.17
C ILE A 74 -4.89 -4.91 0.06
N ILE A 75 -5.72 -4.13 0.73
CA ILE A 75 -7.12 -4.44 0.99
C ILE A 75 -7.93 -3.14 0.99
N SER A 76 -9.12 -3.17 0.42
CA SER A 76 -10.08 -2.07 0.53
C SER A 76 -10.64 -2.04 1.93
N THR A 77 -10.80 -0.84 2.45
CA THR A 77 -11.43 -0.59 3.74
C THR A 77 -12.67 0.26 3.53
N ASP A 78 -13.61 0.14 4.47
CA ASP A 78 -14.80 0.97 4.54
C ASP A 78 -14.95 1.54 5.95
N LYS A 79 -15.65 2.67 6.09
CA LYS A 79 -15.83 3.37 7.37
C LYS A 79 -17.26 3.88 7.48
N ALA A 80 -17.96 3.45 8.54
CA ALA A 80 -19.21 4.06 8.98
C ALA A 80 -18.94 4.99 10.17
N GLU A 81 -19.40 6.24 10.10
CA GLU A 81 -19.29 7.22 11.18
C GLU A 81 -20.67 7.81 11.48
N TYR A 82 -21.04 7.87 12.75
CA TYR A 82 -22.33 8.37 13.21
C TYR A 82 -22.09 9.44 14.28
N THR A 83 -22.78 10.58 14.14
CA THR A 83 -22.68 11.69 15.10
C THR A 83 -24.08 12.04 15.59
N TRP A 84 -24.24 12.27 16.89
CA TRP A 84 -25.51 12.65 17.49
C TRP A 84 -25.29 13.62 18.67
N PHE A 85 -26.36 14.29 19.10
CA PHE A 85 -26.35 15.16 20.26
C PHE A 85 -27.74 15.24 20.93
N GLU A 86 -27.79 15.06 22.25
CA GLU A 86 -29.02 15.15 23.05
C GLU A 86 -29.27 16.59 23.52
N ALA A 87 -29.80 17.43 22.63
CA ALA A 87 -29.97 18.86 22.90
C ALA A 87 -30.92 19.20 24.08
N ARG A 88 -31.76 18.25 24.51
CA ARG A 88 -32.73 18.43 25.60
C ARG A 88 -32.50 17.46 26.77
N GLY A 89 -31.26 17.02 26.94
CA GLY A 89 -30.89 16.04 27.96
C GLY A 89 -31.28 14.62 27.58
N PRO A 90 -31.07 13.66 28.49
CA PRO A 90 -31.16 12.23 28.19
C PRO A 90 -32.55 11.81 27.70
N VAL A 91 -32.60 11.00 26.63
CA VAL A 91 -33.84 10.36 26.16
C VAL A 91 -33.93 8.91 26.62
N SER A 92 -35.16 8.41 26.83
CA SER A 92 -35.40 7.03 27.27
C SER A 92 -35.28 5.98 26.16
N HIS A 93 -35.22 6.41 24.90
CA HIS A 93 -35.16 5.53 23.73
C HIS A 93 -33.74 5.50 23.14
N PRO A 94 -33.30 4.39 22.54
CA PRO A 94 -32.03 4.33 21.83
C PRO A 94 -31.97 5.38 20.70
N ILE A 95 -30.77 5.91 20.46
CA ILE A 95 -30.50 6.88 19.38
C ILE A 95 -30.42 6.18 18.01
N THR A 96 -30.30 4.85 18.01
CA THR A 96 -30.29 4.02 16.81
C THR A 96 -31.71 3.74 16.30
N PRO A 97 -31.91 3.62 14.98
CA PRO A 97 -30.92 3.82 13.91
C PRO A 97 -30.60 5.31 13.70
N VAL A 98 -29.31 5.63 13.62
CA VAL A 98 -28.86 7.00 13.33
C VAL A 98 -28.98 7.25 11.83
N PRO A 99 -29.64 8.32 11.37
CA PRO A 99 -29.72 8.65 9.95
C PRO A 99 -28.32 8.95 9.39
N VAL A 100 -28.06 8.45 8.18
CA VAL A 100 -26.81 8.64 7.41
C VAL A 100 -27.07 9.59 6.26
#